data_AF-A0A957SDE9-F1
#
_entry.id   AF-A0A957SDE9-F1
#
_cell.length_a   1.000
_cell.length_b   1.000
_cell.length_c   1.000
_cell.angle_alpha   90.00
_cell.angle_beta   90.00
_cell.angle_gamma   90.00
#
_symmetry.space_group_name_H-M   'P 1'
#
loop_
_entity.id
_entity.type
_entity.pdbx_description
1 polymer ?
#
loop_
_entity_poly.entity_id
_entity_poly.type
_entity_poly.pdbx_seq_one_letter_code
_entity_poly.pdbx_strand_id
1 'polypeptide(L)'
;MSTIHTPYTPESYTDLRVAIRELCSNFPNAYWRALDKTRQYPEAFVQHLTASGYLAALIPKEYGGLGLGLTEASVILEEIQRSGGHSAACHAQMYTMGALLRHG
;
A
#
# COMPACT_ATOMS: atom_id res chain seq x y z
N MET A 1 -7.35 -10.75 -26.82
CA MET A 1 -7.64 -10.07 -25.54
C MET A 1 -6.77 -8.84 -25.46
N SER A 2 -7.35 -7.66 -25.69
CA SER A 2 -6.63 -6.39 -25.79
C SER A 2 -6.33 -5.87 -24.38
N THR A 3 -5.05 -5.76 -24.02
CA THR A 3 -4.62 -5.13 -22.78
C THR A 3 -4.79 -3.61 -22.94
N ILE A 4 -5.97 -3.11 -22.59
CA ILE A 4 -6.21 -1.66 -22.50
C ILE A 4 -5.31 -1.13 -21.38
N HIS A 5 -4.17 -0.54 -21.75
CA HIS A 5 -3.41 0.32 -20.86
C HIS A 5 -4.26 1.57 -20.65
N THR A 6 -5.03 1.61 -19.56
CA THR A 6 -5.75 2.82 -19.16
C THR A 6 -4.70 3.92 -18.98
N PRO A 7 -4.72 5.01 -19.77
CA PRO A 7 -3.73 6.06 -19.66
C PRO A 7 -3.83 6.69 -18.27
N TYR A 8 -2.69 6.85 -17.60
CA TYR A 8 -2.59 7.60 -16.36
C TYR A 8 -3.06 9.03 -16.62
N THR A 9 -4.15 9.44 -15.98
CA THR A 9 -4.50 10.85 -15.82
C THR A 9 -4.30 11.26 -14.36
N PRO A 10 -4.02 12.54 -14.07
CA PRO A 10 -3.89 13.00 -12.67
C PRO A 10 -5.10 12.64 -11.79
N GLU A 11 -6.29 12.51 -12.39
CA GLU A 11 -7.53 12.14 -11.71
C GLU A 11 -7.71 10.61 -11.55
N SER A 12 -6.97 9.79 -12.29
CA SER A 12 -7.18 8.32 -12.39
C SER A 12 -7.07 7.56 -11.07
N TYR A 13 -6.54 8.18 -10.01
CA TYR A 13 -6.34 7.54 -8.71
C TYR A 13 -6.65 8.45 -7.52
N THR A 14 -7.39 9.55 -7.72
CA THR A 14 -7.65 10.54 -6.66
C THR A 14 -8.23 9.90 -5.41
N ASP A 15 -9.24 9.03 -5.55
CA ASP A 15 -9.90 8.38 -4.42
C ASP A 15 -8.93 7.48 -3.64
N LEU A 16 -8.10 6.72 -4.35
CA LEU A 16 -7.07 5.87 -3.74
C LEU A 16 -6.05 6.75 -3.00
N ARG A 17 -5.63 7.86 -3.59
CA ARG A 17 -4.68 8.78 -2.93
C ARG A 17 -5.28 9.43 -1.69
N VAL A 18 -6.56 9.85 -1.74
CA VAL A 18 -7.29 10.39 -0.59
C VAL A 18 -7.39 9.36 0.52
N ALA A 19 -7.81 8.14 0.21
CA ALA A 19 -7.94 7.07 1.20
C ALA A 19 -6.60 6.73 1.89
N ILE A 20 -5.50 6.66 1.13
CA ILE A 20 -4.17 6.42 1.70
C ILE A 20 -3.71 7.60 2.55
N ARG A 21 -3.99 8.84 2.14
CA ARG A 21 -3.68 10.04 2.92
C ARG A 21 -4.44 10.09 4.23
N GLU A 22 -5.73 9.75 4.21
CA GLU A 22 -6.56 9.64 5.42
C GLU A 22 -6.01 8.57 6.37
N LEU A 23 -5.65 7.40 5.85
CA LEU A 23 -4.99 6.37 6.64
C LEU A 23 -3.69 6.88 7.27
N CYS A 24 -2.81 7.51 6.48
CA CYS A 24 -1.55 8.06 6.95
C CYS A 24 -1.72 9.20 7.97
N SER A 25 -2.84 9.93 7.95
CA SER A 25 -3.12 11.01 8.91
C SER A 25 -3.18 10.54 10.37
N ASN A 26 -3.48 9.24 10.58
CA ASN A 26 -3.45 8.60 11.90
C ASN A 26 -2.02 8.41 12.45
N PHE A 27 -0.99 8.59 11.62
CA PHE A 27 0.41 8.31 11.93
C PHE A 27 1.28 9.55 11.69
N PRO A 28 1.18 10.59 12.54
CA PRO A 28 1.89 11.85 12.34
C PRO A 28 3.41 11.68 12.49
N ASN A 29 4.19 12.67 12.04
CA ASN A 29 5.66 12.68 12.16
C ASN A 29 6.20 12.41 13.57
N ALA A 30 5.43 12.69 14.63
CA ALA A 30 5.81 12.33 16.00
C ALA A 30 5.87 10.81 16.24
N TYR A 31 4.94 10.05 15.66
CA TYR A 31 4.94 8.59 15.70
C TYR A 31 6.20 8.01 15.05
N TRP A 32 6.49 8.43 13.81
CA TRP A 32 7.66 7.95 13.07
C TRP A 32 8.98 8.28 13.77
N ARG A 33 9.11 9.50 14.32
CA ARG A 33 10.30 9.89 15.09
C ARG A 33 10.45 9.10 16.38
N ALA A 34 9.37 8.70 17.04
CA ALA A 34 9.44 7.87 18.25
C ALA A 34 9.93 6.44 17.94
N LEU A 35 9.43 5.87 16.84
CA LEU A 35 9.89 4.57 16.36
C LEU A 35 11.36 4.61 15.96
N ASP A 36 11.79 5.63 15.21
CA ASP A 36 13.17 5.79 14.77
C ASP A 36 14.16 5.86 15.95
N LYS A 37 13.84 6.68 16.97
CA LYS A 37 14.64 6.81 18.20
C LYS A 37 14.90 5.48 18.91
N THR A 38 13.96 4.55 18.79
CA THR A 38 13.98 3.25 19.49
C THR A 38 14.19 2.07 18.55
N ARG A 39 14.38 2.33 17.24
CA ARG A 39 14.49 1.34 16.17
C ARG A 39 13.37 0.29 16.17
N GLN A 40 12.15 0.73 16.49
CA GLN A 40 10.98 -0.14 16.58
C GLN A 40 10.29 -0.33 15.22
N TYR A 41 9.65 -1.49 15.06
CA TYR A 41 8.80 -1.79 13.91
C TYR A 41 7.47 -1.03 13.99
N PRO A 42 6.94 -0.45 12.89
CA PRO A 42 5.70 0.32 12.89
C PRO A 42 4.45 -0.58 12.93
N GLU A 43 4.31 -1.40 13.96
CA GLU A 43 3.27 -2.43 14.06
C GLU A 43 1.84 -1.87 13.92
N ALA A 44 1.52 -0.76 14.60
CA ALA A 44 0.21 -0.14 14.52
C ALA A 44 -0.15 0.33 13.09
N PHE A 45 0.83 0.85 12.36
CA PHE A 45 0.65 1.25 10.96
C PHE A 45 0.39 0.04 10.05
N VAL A 46 1.15 -1.04 10.26
CA VAL A 46 1.02 -2.29 9.49
C VAL A 46 -0.32 -2.96 9.76
N GLN A 47 -0.76 -3.01 11.02
CA GLN A 47 -2.07 -3.52 11.39
C GLN A 47 -3.19 -2.71 10.73
N HIS A 48 -3.08 -1.37 10.70
CA HIS A 48 -4.07 -0.52 10.04
C HIS A 48 -4.13 -0.79 8.53
N LEU A 49 -2.98 -0.88 7.85
CA LEU A 49 -2.92 -1.22 6.42
C LEU A 49 -3.42 -2.65 6.11
N THR A 50 -3.24 -3.57 7.05
CA THR A 50 -3.75 -4.95 6.92
C THR A 50 -5.28 -4.94 7.01
N ALA A 51 -5.83 -4.26 8.02
CA ALA A 51 -7.26 -4.16 8.23
C ALA A 51 -7.98 -3.44 7.07
N SER A 52 -7.31 -2.50 6.41
CA SER A 52 -7.82 -1.81 5.23
C SER A 52 -7.62 -2.60 3.91
N GLY A 53 -6.97 -3.76 3.96
CA GLY A 53 -6.74 -4.63 2.79
C GLY A 53 -5.60 -4.18 1.85
N TYR A 54 -4.94 -3.05 2.11
CA TYR A 54 -3.92 -2.50 1.20
C TYR A 54 -2.65 -3.35 1.12
N LEU A 55 -2.31 -4.11 2.17
CA LEU A 55 -1.19 -5.07 2.08
C LEU A 55 -1.50 -6.27 1.18
N ALA A 56 -2.79 -6.54 0.92
CA ALA A 56 -3.27 -7.56 0.02
C ALA A 56 -3.70 -6.97 -1.35
N ALA A 57 -3.25 -5.76 -1.68
CA ALA A 57 -3.69 -5.03 -2.87
C ALA A 57 -3.59 -5.85 -4.16
N LEU A 58 -2.46 -6.54 -4.38
CA LEU A 58 -2.19 -7.32 -5.59
C LEU A 58 -2.76 -8.75 -5.55
N ILE A 59 -3.32 -9.18 -4.43
CA ILE A 59 -3.91 -10.52 -4.30
C ILE A 59 -5.28 -10.51 -5.00
N PRO A 60 -5.61 -11.51 -5.84
CA PRO A 60 -6.93 -11.62 -6.44
C PRO A 60 -8.06 -11.65 -5.41
N LYS A 61 -9.23 -11.12 -5.77
CA LYS A 61 -10.39 -11.04 -4.88
C LYS A 61 -10.88 -12.42 -4.39
N GLU A 62 -10.74 -13.45 -5.23
CA GLU A 62 -11.10 -14.84 -4.87
C GLU A 62 -10.26 -15.41 -3.72
N TYR A 63 -9.10 -14.81 -3.44
CA TYR A 63 -8.24 -15.15 -2.30
C TYR A 63 -8.30 -14.09 -1.19
N GLY A 64 -9.30 -13.21 -1.20
CA GLY A 64 -9.52 -12.18 -0.17
C GLY A 64 -8.68 -10.90 -0.33
N GLY A 65 -8.05 -10.68 -1.49
CA GLY A 65 -7.34 -9.44 -1.78
C GLY A 65 -8.18 -8.38 -2.49
N LEU A 66 -7.55 -7.25 -2.87
CA LEU A 66 -8.24 -6.16 -3.57
C LEU A 66 -8.28 -6.35 -5.10
N GLY A 67 -7.44 -7.23 -5.65
CA GLY A 67 -7.34 -7.48 -7.09
C GLY A 67 -6.85 -6.27 -7.89
N LEU A 68 -6.05 -5.39 -7.26
CA LEU A 68 -5.47 -4.21 -7.89
C LEU A 68 -4.25 -4.57 -8.74
N GLY A 69 -3.89 -3.67 -9.66
CA GLY A 69 -2.71 -3.79 -10.51
C GLY A 69 -1.46 -3.16 -9.89
N LEU A 70 -0.35 -3.31 -10.60
CA LEU A 70 0.95 -2.74 -10.20
C LEU A 70 0.92 -1.21 -10.15
N THR A 71 0.12 -0.57 -11.00
CA THR A 71 -0.02 0.89 -11.01
C THR A 71 -0.64 1.38 -9.70
N GLU A 72 -1.74 0.78 -9.26
CA GLU A 72 -2.42 1.12 -8.01
C GLU A 72 -1.53 0.83 -6.80
N ALA A 73 -0.82 -0.31 -6.81
CA ALA A 73 0.17 -0.61 -5.77
C ALA A 73 1.27 0.46 -5.70
N SER A 74 1.75 0.94 -6.85
CA SER A 74 2.74 2.02 -6.92
C SER A 74 2.18 3.34 -6.36
N VAL A 75 0.92 3.67 -6.66
CA VAL A 75 0.24 4.85 -6.12
C VAL A 75 0.10 4.78 -4.59
N ILE A 76 -0.23 3.60 -4.04
CA ILE A 76 -0.29 3.39 -2.59
C ILE A 76 1.07 3.69 -1.94
N LEU A 77 2.15 3.12 -2.49
CA LEU A 77 3.50 3.32 -1.95
C LEU A 77 3.94 4.79 -2.08
N GLU A 78 3.63 5.44 -3.19
CA GLU A 78 3.94 6.86 -3.43
C GLU A 78 3.24 7.76 -2.40
N GLU A 79 1.94 7.56 -2.14
CA GLU A 79 1.20 8.40 -1.19
C GLU A 79 1.61 8.17 0.26
N ILE A 80 1.98 6.94 0.64
CA ILE A 80 2.56 6.68 1.97
C ILE A 80 3.83 7.52 2.15
N GLN A 81 4.72 7.50 1.16
CA GLN A 81 5.98 8.25 1.21
C GLN A 81 5.73 9.77 1.19
N ARG A 82 4.79 10.24 0.35
CA ARG A 82 4.37 11.65 0.28
C ARG A 82 3.78 12.14 1.60
N SER A 83 3.13 11.26 2.35
CA SER A 83 2.57 11.56 3.68
C SER A 83 3.60 11.53 4.82
N GLY A 84 4.88 11.26 4.51
CA GLY A 84 5.96 11.17 5.50
C GLY A 84 6.05 9.82 6.21
N GLY A 85 5.30 8.81 5.76
CA GLY A 85 5.36 7.45 6.27
C GLY A 85 6.44 6.60 5.60
N HIS A 86 6.73 5.43 6.17
CA HIS A 86 7.74 4.51 5.65
C HIS A 86 7.11 3.24 5.06
N SER A 87 7.10 3.14 3.73
CA SER A 87 6.40 2.07 3.00
C SER A 87 7.17 0.74 2.90
N ALA A 88 8.44 0.67 3.31
CA ALA A 88 9.25 -0.55 3.15
C ALA A 88 8.69 -1.74 3.95
N ALA A 89 8.04 -1.49 5.08
CA ALA A 89 7.35 -2.51 5.87
C ALA A 89 6.18 -3.18 5.11
N CYS A 90 5.65 -2.50 4.09
CA CYS A 90 4.49 -2.91 3.31
C CYS A 90 4.88 -3.52 1.97
N HIS A 91 5.95 -2.99 1.37
CA HIS A 91 6.41 -3.33 0.02
C HIS A 91 6.66 -4.84 -0.12
N ALA A 92 7.38 -5.46 0.84
CA ALA A 92 7.73 -6.87 0.79
C ALA A 92 6.53 -7.82 0.74
N GLN A 93 5.48 -7.48 1.48
CA GLN A 93 4.27 -8.30 1.53
C GLN A 93 3.50 -8.25 0.21
N MET A 94 3.46 -7.09 -0.45
CA MET A 94 2.65 -6.89 -1.66
C MET A 94 3.09 -7.77 -2.84
N TYR A 95 4.39 -8.01 -3.03
CA TYR A 95 4.88 -8.80 -4.19
C TYR A 95 5.17 -10.27 -3.90
N THR A 96 5.39 -10.66 -2.62
CA THR A 96 5.64 -12.07 -2.25
C THR A 96 4.51 -12.99 -2.75
N MET A 97 3.26 -12.53 -2.63
CA MET A 97 2.10 -13.30 -3.10
C MET A 97 2.06 -13.46 -4.62
N GLY A 98 2.59 -12.48 -5.37
CA GLY A 98 2.68 -12.58 -6.83
C GLY A 98 3.66 -13.65 -7.31
N ALA A 99 4.65 -14.02 -6.50
CA ALA A 99 5.54 -15.15 -6.77
C ALA A 99 4.84 -16.48 -6.45
N LEU A 100 4.22 -16.58 -5.26
CA LEU A 100 3.49 -17.77 -4.83
C LEU A 100 2.34 -18.13 -5.78
N LEU A 101 1.50 -17.17 -6.17
CA LEU A 101 0.35 -17.44 -7.04
C LEU A 101 0.74 -17.83 -8.48
N ARG A 102 1.96 -17.50 -8.94
CA ARG A 102 2.40 -17.81 -10.31
C ARG A 102 3.29 -19.04 -10.42
N HIS A 103 3.99 -19.40 -9.34
CA HIS A 103 5.06 -20.39 -9.37
C HIS A 103 5.04 -21.38 -8.19
N GLY A 104 4.16 -21.19 -7.21
CA GLY A 104 4.01 -22.05 -6.03
C GLY A 104 3.04 -23.22 -6.24
#